data_AF-A0A0J9I532-F1
#
_entry.id   AF-A0A0J9I532-F1
#
_cell.length_a   1.000
_cell.length_b   1.000
_cell.length_c   1.000
_cell.angle_alpha   90.00
_cell.angle_beta   90.00
_cell.angle_gamma   90.00
#
_symmetry.space_group_name_H-M   'P 1'
#
loop_
_entity.id
_entity.type
_entity.pdbx_description
1 polymer ?
#
loop_
_entity_poly.entity_id
_entity_poly.type
_entity_poly.pdbx_seq_one_letter_code
_entity_poly.pdbx_strand_id
1 'polypeptide(L)'
;MKRDYIKYFVGLAACSFLGLTSCDDDKDLGGKMDEMITVSTITLNETQYDAGNKTICLLKNKELQLSWSIAPENATNANVQWTSSDESIVAVTREGKVVTKDKAGKAIITLTPEIGFGPEATIVTRTVEVMDEYTYMSAINITNVPAEEIAAGDEYQLTVSSEPATTTFKRYKWTSSNPEVATVDEKTGLVTGISKGDAIIIVTADDFSSNPVSASCEIGVKIVTPITGMTFTEDAELNQLGYGQEYQVKYTLEPVDATASLLTWTSDNPEVISVDKTGKLKVHTTKAASAVITASYGPVVQNVTVTVADGRFWYSLGNGLGNGLDNNWYLDGNNASVVSSDGNKTTVQMGGPDSKVKYRGDLWLARSGKGKVVNITPAEYRYLAVKIGFKSQLHVGNNSQGCIKLEVFDDGIKKIGPEYWGTAGDANNRYAILGTSEISITKPNVLYYDLQARYKTVTPTDWNQVFDLSQCKFVIADFPETAQTYDLYWIRSFKSIEELQAFVDSENNTNE
;
A
#
# COMPACT_ATOMS: atom_id res chain seq x y z
N MET A 1 -17.93 -38.19 42.51
CA MET A 1 -19.38 -38.46 42.34
C MET A 1 -20.12 -37.63 43.38
N LYS A 2 -20.77 -36.51 42.96
CA LYS A 2 -21.86 -35.74 43.63
C LYS A 2 -21.57 -35.13 45.03
N ARG A 3 -22.12 -34.01 45.51
CA ARG A 3 -22.89 -32.83 45.04
C ARG A 3 -23.06 -31.96 46.32
N ASP A 4 -22.71 -30.68 46.26
CA ASP A 4 -23.57 -29.52 46.56
C ASP A 4 -24.60 -29.44 47.73
N TYR A 5 -24.54 -28.29 48.44
CA TYR A 5 -25.60 -27.30 48.74
C TYR A 5 -26.39 -27.22 50.09
N ILE A 6 -26.34 -26.00 50.68
CA ILE A 6 -27.42 -25.07 51.14
C ILE A 6 -28.10 -25.18 52.55
N LYS A 7 -27.83 -24.12 53.35
CA LYS A 7 -28.65 -23.21 54.22
C LYS A 7 -30.06 -23.62 54.74
N TYR A 8 -30.38 -23.28 56.00
CA TYR A 8 -31.37 -22.25 56.47
C TYR A 8 -32.01 -22.50 57.88
N PHE A 9 -31.97 -21.45 58.74
CA PHE A 9 -33.05 -20.84 59.58
C PHE A 9 -33.67 -21.45 60.87
N VAL A 10 -34.29 -20.50 61.61
CA VAL A 10 -35.21 -20.55 62.79
C VAL A 10 -34.52 -20.45 64.16
N GLY A 11 -34.86 -19.61 65.14
CA GLY A 11 -35.93 -18.63 65.47
C GLY A 11 -35.65 -18.21 66.95
N LEU A 12 -36.30 -17.29 67.66
CA LEU A 12 -37.50 -16.47 67.51
C LEU A 12 -37.46 -15.42 68.66
N ALA A 13 -38.09 -14.27 68.46
CA ALA A 13 -38.28 -13.21 69.45
C ALA A 13 -39.42 -13.51 70.44
N ALA A 14 -39.39 -12.92 71.65
CA ALA A 14 -40.48 -12.12 72.25
C ALA A 14 -40.29 -11.93 73.77
N CYS A 15 -40.27 -10.67 74.22
CA CYS A 15 -41.04 -10.20 75.39
C CYS A 15 -41.11 -8.66 75.34
N SER A 16 -42.32 -8.17 75.23
CA SER A 16 -42.73 -6.79 74.97
C SER A 16 -43.10 -6.04 76.26
N PHE A 17 -42.89 -4.71 76.21
CA PHE A 17 -43.67 -3.63 76.86
C PHE A 17 -44.01 -3.71 78.36
N LEU A 18 -43.50 -2.74 79.13
CA LEU A 18 -44.27 -1.77 79.95
C LEU A 18 -43.32 -0.77 80.61
N GLY A 19 -43.64 0.53 80.52
CA GLY A 19 -43.06 1.57 81.39
C GLY A 19 -42.69 2.87 80.70
N LEU A 20 -43.69 3.66 80.29
CA LEU A 20 -43.53 5.10 80.13
C LEU A 20 -43.43 5.71 81.54
N THR A 21 -42.24 6.20 81.91
CA THR A 21 -42.09 7.25 82.92
C THR A 21 -41.07 8.25 82.42
N SER A 22 -41.55 9.46 82.15
CA SER A 22 -40.77 10.66 81.92
C SER A 22 -40.01 11.03 83.21
N CYS A 23 -38.70 11.26 83.04
CA CYS A 23 -37.77 12.09 83.80
C CYS A 23 -36.57 12.23 82.83
N ASP A 24 -36.44 13.32 82.07
CA ASP A 24 -35.90 14.61 82.53
C ASP A 24 -34.81 14.43 83.59
N ASP A 25 -33.58 14.30 83.10
CA ASP A 25 -32.51 15.24 83.43
C ASP A 25 -31.47 15.17 82.32
N ASP A 26 -31.30 16.29 81.63
CA ASP A 26 -30.17 16.61 80.79
C ASP A 26 -28.87 16.27 81.53
N LYS A 27 -28.29 15.11 81.23
CA LYS A 27 -26.84 15.01 81.25
C LYS A 27 -26.35 15.60 79.95
N ASP A 28 -26.25 16.92 79.96
CA ASP A 28 -25.37 17.70 79.10
C ASP A 28 -23.96 17.09 79.20
N LEU A 29 -23.66 16.18 78.27
CA LEU A 29 -22.33 15.59 78.08
C LEU A 29 -21.51 16.51 77.18
N GLY A 30 -21.42 17.79 77.53
CA GLY A 30 -20.52 18.74 76.89
C GLY A 30 -20.98 19.19 75.50
N GLY A 31 -20.64 20.44 75.18
CA GLY A 31 -21.09 21.16 74.00
C GLY A 31 -20.88 20.44 72.66
N LYS A 32 -21.65 20.87 71.66
CA LYS A 32 -21.54 20.43 70.26
C LYS A 32 -20.08 20.31 69.85
N MET A 33 -19.61 19.09 69.56
CA MET A 33 -18.28 18.84 69.02
C MET A 33 -18.23 19.47 67.62
N ASP A 34 -17.22 20.30 67.34
CA ASP A 34 -17.05 20.91 66.03
C ASP A 34 -16.95 19.83 64.93
N GLU A 35 -17.66 20.01 63.81
CA GLU A 35 -17.56 19.10 62.66
C GLU A 35 -16.12 19.12 62.10
N MET A 36 -15.49 17.95 62.05
CA MET A 36 -14.12 17.80 61.56
C MET A 36 -14.10 17.63 60.04
N ILE A 37 -13.39 18.52 59.34
CA ILE A 37 -13.10 18.40 57.91
C ILE A 37 -11.90 17.47 57.75
N THR A 38 -12.12 16.28 57.21
CA THR A 38 -11.06 15.27 57.00
C THR A 38 -10.38 15.43 55.65
N VAL A 39 -9.09 15.09 55.55
CA VAL A 39 -8.39 14.97 54.27
C VAL A 39 -9.09 13.92 53.41
N SER A 40 -9.46 14.29 52.19
CA SER A 40 -10.21 13.44 51.25
C SER A 40 -9.32 12.88 50.14
N THR A 41 -8.25 13.59 49.76
CA THR A 41 -7.28 13.13 48.76
C THR A 41 -5.88 13.61 49.11
N ILE A 42 -4.88 12.79 48.80
CA ILE A 42 -3.47 13.20 48.78
C ILE A 42 -2.93 12.98 47.38
N THR A 43 -2.24 13.97 46.82
CA THR A 43 -1.61 13.89 45.50
C THR A 43 -0.11 14.10 45.64
N LEU A 44 0.68 13.14 45.14
CA LEU A 44 2.13 13.24 45.11
C LEU A 44 2.59 13.71 43.72
N ASN A 45 3.41 14.75 43.66
CA ASN A 45 3.94 15.29 42.41
C ASN A 45 4.98 14.33 41.81
N GLU A 46 5.01 14.26 40.48
CA GLU A 46 6.07 13.54 39.77
C GLU A 46 7.41 14.27 39.91
N THR A 47 8.47 13.48 39.85
CA THR A 47 9.85 13.89 39.92
C THR A 47 10.58 13.47 38.66
N GLN A 48 11.75 14.05 38.44
CA GLN A 48 12.63 13.61 37.36
C GLN A 48 13.12 12.16 37.52
N TYR A 49 12.93 11.53 38.69
CA TYR A 49 13.34 10.15 38.96
C TYR A 49 12.21 9.14 38.86
N ASP A 50 11.02 9.55 38.43
CA ASP A 50 9.92 8.62 38.13
C ASP A 50 10.21 7.85 36.83
N ALA A 51 10.21 6.52 36.95
CA ALA A 51 10.48 5.56 35.87
C ALA A 51 9.20 4.89 35.34
N GLY A 52 8.04 5.47 35.65
CA GLY A 52 6.72 4.89 35.36
C GLY A 52 6.25 3.90 36.43
N ASN A 53 5.00 3.42 36.30
CA ASN A 53 4.38 2.47 37.23
C ASN A 53 4.53 2.84 38.71
N LYS A 54 4.42 4.14 39.04
CA LYS A 54 4.55 4.66 40.41
C LYS A 54 5.90 4.29 41.08
N THR A 55 6.96 4.15 40.27
CA THR A 55 8.30 3.77 40.73
C THR A 55 9.28 4.93 40.57
N ILE A 56 10.00 5.25 41.65
CA ILE A 56 11.09 6.22 41.68
C ILE A 56 12.41 5.43 41.72
N CYS A 57 13.31 5.67 40.77
CA CYS A 57 14.62 5.04 40.72
C CYS A 57 15.70 6.01 41.23
N LEU A 58 16.42 5.63 42.28
CA LEU A 58 17.49 6.44 42.87
C LEU A 58 18.76 5.60 43.05
N LEU A 59 19.91 6.25 42.91
CA LEU A 59 21.18 5.62 43.27
C LEU A 59 21.35 5.53 44.79
N LYS A 60 22.23 4.66 45.25
CA LYS A 60 22.61 4.56 46.67
C LYS A 60 23.13 5.90 47.23
N ASN A 61 22.86 6.15 48.51
CA ASN A 61 23.31 7.34 49.24
C ASN A 61 22.87 8.66 48.58
N LYS A 62 21.65 8.68 48.03
CA LYS A 62 21.02 9.87 47.44
C LYS A 62 19.85 10.32 48.28
N GLU A 63 19.50 11.58 48.11
CA GLU A 63 18.36 12.20 48.76
C GLU A 63 17.45 12.81 47.70
N LEU A 64 16.14 12.69 47.91
CA LEU A 64 15.10 13.27 47.05
C LEU A 64 14.02 13.89 47.92
N GLN A 65 13.75 15.17 47.71
CA GLN A 65 12.62 15.85 48.35
C GLN A 65 11.35 15.58 47.54
N LEU A 66 10.36 14.95 48.16
CA LEU A 66 9.04 14.80 47.56
C LEU A 66 8.15 16.00 47.90
N SER A 67 7.22 16.32 46.99
CA SER A 67 6.21 17.36 47.16
C SER A 67 4.83 16.76 46.97
N TRP A 68 3.89 17.11 47.85
CA TRP A 68 2.51 16.63 47.81
C TRP A 68 1.53 17.76 48.13
N SER A 69 0.28 17.55 47.77
CA SER A 69 -0.85 18.38 48.15
C SER A 69 -1.96 17.53 48.77
N ILE A 70 -2.81 18.17 49.56
CA ILE A 70 -3.99 17.56 50.17
C ILE A 70 -5.23 18.31 49.71
N ALA A 71 -6.38 17.62 49.63
CA ALA A 71 -7.67 18.28 49.45
C ALA A 71 -8.71 17.73 50.45
N PRO A 72 -9.59 18.58 51.00
CA PRO A 72 -9.57 20.04 50.86
C PRO A 72 -8.41 20.67 51.64
N GLU A 73 -7.93 21.84 51.22
CA GLU A 73 -6.79 22.53 51.86
C GLU A 73 -7.09 22.96 53.31
N ASN A 74 -8.36 23.21 53.64
CA ASN A 74 -8.84 23.60 54.96
C ASN A 74 -9.21 22.42 55.86
N ALA A 75 -8.62 21.23 55.63
CA ALA A 75 -8.79 20.10 56.52
C ALA A 75 -8.44 20.49 57.96
N THR A 76 -9.25 20.04 58.93
CA THR A 76 -9.05 20.34 60.35
C THR A 76 -7.69 19.85 60.86
N ASN A 77 -7.15 18.79 60.26
CA ASN A 77 -5.75 18.40 60.38
C ASN A 77 -5.16 18.13 58.98
N ALA A 78 -4.17 18.93 58.59
CA ALA A 78 -3.47 18.84 57.31
C ALA A 78 -2.17 18.00 57.37
N ASN A 79 -1.79 17.51 58.55
CA ASN A 79 -0.57 16.74 58.72
C ASN A 79 -0.68 15.37 58.07
N VAL A 80 0.46 14.92 57.58
CA VAL A 80 0.61 13.63 56.92
C VAL A 80 1.72 12.85 57.59
N GLN A 81 1.63 11.53 57.50
CA GLN A 81 2.62 10.59 57.98
C GLN A 81 3.20 9.80 56.82
N TRP A 82 4.52 9.73 56.80
CA TRP A 82 5.29 8.87 55.90
C TRP A 82 5.75 7.60 56.63
N THR A 83 5.72 6.48 55.92
CA THR A 83 6.31 5.21 56.38
C THR A 83 7.06 4.53 55.25
N SER A 84 8.12 3.80 55.58
CA SER A 84 8.83 2.92 54.64
C SER A 84 8.63 1.45 55.01
N SER A 85 8.47 0.59 54.01
CA SER A 85 8.40 -0.86 54.23
C SER A 85 9.75 -1.48 54.59
N ASP A 86 10.87 -0.83 54.27
CA ASP A 86 12.23 -1.27 54.63
C ASP A 86 13.18 -0.07 54.78
N GLU A 87 13.33 0.42 56.01
CA GLU A 87 14.24 1.53 56.35
C GLU A 87 15.72 1.19 56.19
N SER A 88 16.09 -0.10 56.06
CA SER A 88 17.47 -0.49 55.75
C SER A 88 17.86 -0.21 54.30
N ILE A 89 16.89 0.02 53.42
CA ILE A 89 17.08 0.37 52.00
C ILE A 89 16.70 1.83 51.76
N VAL A 90 15.52 2.26 52.23
CA VAL A 90 14.99 3.61 51.99
C VAL A 90 14.36 4.15 53.27
N ALA A 91 14.87 5.27 53.76
CA ALA A 91 14.23 6.04 54.83
C ALA A 91 13.47 7.23 54.21
N VAL A 92 12.38 7.64 54.85
CA VAL A 92 11.63 8.84 54.48
C VAL A 92 11.33 9.66 55.73
N THR A 93 11.65 10.96 55.71
CA THR A 93 11.38 11.84 56.86
C THR A 93 9.91 12.26 56.90
N ARG A 94 9.49 12.88 58.01
CA ARG A 94 8.13 13.43 58.14
C ARG A 94 7.85 14.54 57.14
N GLU A 95 8.89 15.25 56.73
CA GLU A 95 8.86 16.30 55.70
C GLU A 95 8.95 15.72 54.28
N GLY A 96 8.88 14.39 54.10
CA GLY A 96 8.88 13.73 52.79
C GLY A 96 10.24 13.72 52.09
N LYS A 97 11.34 13.89 52.83
CA LYS A 97 12.69 13.70 52.29
C LYS A 97 13.02 12.21 52.26
N VAL A 98 13.14 11.65 51.06
CA VAL A 98 13.57 10.27 50.83
C VAL A 98 15.10 10.21 50.87
N VAL A 99 15.65 9.25 51.61
CA VAL A 99 17.10 9.01 51.75
C VAL A 99 17.39 7.53 51.49
N THR A 100 18.12 7.25 50.41
CA THR A 100 18.53 5.89 50.05
C THR A 100 19.80 5.50 50.80
N LYS A 101 19.88 4.24 51.23
CA LYS A 101 21.05 3.68 51.95
C LYS A 101 22.02 3.02 50.97
N ASP A 102 23.16 2.56 51.48
CA ASP A 102 24.15 1.79 50.70
C ASP A 102 23.74 0.32 50.53
N LYS A 103 22.51 0.09 50.05
CA LYS A 103 21.95 -1.23 49.80
C LYS A 103 20.95 -1.16 48.65
N ALA A 104 21.24 -1.86 47.56
CA ALA A 104 20.32 -1.98 46.43
C ALA A 104 19.08 -2.82 46.83
N GLY A 105 17.93 -2.50 46.25
CA GLY A 105 16.67 -3.17 46.54
C GLY A 105 15.46 -2.24 46.40
N LYS A 106 14.29 -2.73 46.80
CA LYS A 106 13.02 -2.00 46.69
C LYS A 106 12.39 -1.81 48.06
N ALA A 107 11.85 -0.62 48.30
CA ALA A 107 11.01 -0.33 49.44
C ALA A 107 9.79 0.46 48.98
N ILE A 108 8.64 0.22 49.60
CA ILE A 108 7.43 0.99 49.35
C ILE A 108 7.36 2.09 50.39
N ILE A 109 7.32 3.33 49.95
CA ILE A 109 6.97 4.47 50.80
C ILE A 109 5.47 4.70 50.71
N THR A 110 4.87 4.96 51.87
CA THR A 110 3.44 5.21 52.00
C THR A 110 3.24 6.56 52.68
N LEU A 111 2.39 7.39 52.07
CA LEU A 111 1.93 8.66 52.59
C LEU A 111 0.45 8.55 52.97
N THR A 112 0.13 8.89 54.22
CA THR A 112 -1.24 8.86 54.77
C THR A 112 -1.52 10.10 55.62
N PRO A 113 -2.78 10.47 55.88
CA PRO A 113 -3.10 11.46 56.90
C PRO A 113 -2.58 11.02 58.27
N GLU A 114 -2.10 11.96 59.10
CA GLU A 114 -1.62 11.65 60.45
C GLU A 114 -2.75 11.20 61.39
N ILE A 115 -3.95 11.77 61.22
CA ILE A 115 -5.12 11.46 62.05
C ILE A 115 -6.30 11.07 61.16
N GLY A 116 -6.96 9.98 61.54
CA GLY A 116 -8.15 9.44 60.87
C GLY A 116 -7.82 8.39 59.80
N PHE A 117 -8.81 7.56 59.46
CA PHE A 117 -8.76 6.71 58.28
C PHE A 117 -9.52 7.45 57.18
N GLY A 118 -8.78 8.07 56.26
CA GLY A 118 -9.38 8.67 55.06
C GLY A 118 -9.86 7.59 54.07
N PRO A 119 -10.57 7.98 53.00
CA PRO A 119 -10.88 7.08 51.89
C PRO A 119 -9.59 6.54 51.25
N GLU A 120 -9.67 5.45 50.48
CA GLU A 120 -8.51 4.81 49.81
C GLU A 120 -7.61 5.81 49.05
N ALA A 121 -8.21 6.88 48.48
CA ALA A 121 -7.52 7.97 47.80
C ALA A 121 -6.59 8.84 48.69
N THR A 122 -6.59 8.63 50.01
CA THR A 122 -5.67 9.28 50.95
C THR A 122 -4.41 8.46 51.24
N ILE A 123 -4.35 7.22 50.75
CA ILE A 123 -3.19 6.34 50.90
C ILE A 123 -2.41 6.38 49.59
N VAL A 124 -1.30 7.11 49.56
CA VAL A 124 -0.45 7.21 48.38
C VAL A 124 0.79 6.37 48.58
N THR A 125 0.99 5.38 47.70
CA THR A 125 2.19 4.54 47.70
C THR A 125 3.09 4.84 46.50
N ARG A 126 4.40 4.81 46.72
CA ARG A 126 5.43 4.78 45.67
C ARG A 126 6.43 3.67 45.97
N THR A 127 6.83 2.95 44.94
CA THR A 127 7.99 2.05 45.04
C THR A 127 9.24 2.89 44.84
N VAL A 128 10.18 2.84 45.77
CA VAL A 128 11.52 3.40 45.60
C VAL A 128 12.47 2.24 45.34
N GLU A 129 13.06 2.23 44.15
CA GLU A 129 14.05 1.25 43.72
C GLU A 129 15.45 1.87 43.83
N VAL A 130 16.26 1.31 44.72
CA VAL A 130 17.64 1.74 44.96
C VAL A 130 18.58 0.90 44.11
N MET A 131 19.39 1.57 43.30
CA MET A 131 20.26 0.94 42.30
C MET A 131 21.73 1.34 42.51
N ASP A 132 22.65 0.51 42.05
CA ASP A 132 24.09 0.84 42.02
C ASP A 132 24.42 1.84 40.90
N GLU A 133 23.80 1.67 39.74
CA GLU A 133 23.91 2.55 38.57
C GLU A 133 22.63 2.56 37.73
N TYR A 134 22.48 3.57 36.86
CA TYR A 134 21.39 3.60 35.88
C TYR A 134 21.80 2.85 34.60
N THR A 135 20.81 2.21 33.98
CA THR A 135 20.96 1.61 32.65
C THR A 135 20.48 2.60 31.61
N TYR A 136 21.41 3.15 30.83
CA TYR A 136 21.14 4.13 29.78
C TYR A 136 20.83 3.48 28.43
N MET A 137 20.14 4.22 27.56
CA MET A 137 19.87 3.84 26.18
C MET A 137 21.18 3.88 25.38
N SER A 138 21.51 2.76 24.73
CA SER A 138 22.58 2.68 23.74
C SER A 138 22.08 2.90 22.32
N ALA A 139 20.78 2.70 22.06
CA ALA A 139 20.15 3.00 20.79
C ALA A 139 18.65 3.33 20.96
N ILE A 140 18.11 4.05 19.98
CA ILE A 140 16.69 4.33 19.83
C ILE A 140 16.25 3.85 18.45
N ASN A 141 15.11 3.17 18.38
CA ASN A 141 14.50 2.72 17.14
C ASN A 141 13.12 3.39 16.98
N ILE A 142 12.96 4.19 15.92
CA ILE A 142 11.65 4.71 15.50
C ILE A 142 10.97 3.62 14.66
N THR A 143 9.71 3.37 14.97
CA THR A 143 8.84 2.39 14.32
C THR A 143 7.52 3.07 13.97
N ASN A 144 6.71 2.41 13.13
CA ASN A 144 5.49 3.01 12.58
C ASN A 144 5.81 4.35 11.91
N VAL A 145 6.75 4.36 10.96
CA VAL A 145 7.01 5.53 10.10
C VAL A 145 6.06 5.43 8.91
N PRO A 146 5.39 6.52 8.48
CA PRO A 146 4.43 6.45 7.38
C PRO A 146 5.15 6.04 6.08
N ALA A 147 4.57 5.09 5.36
CA ALA A 147 5.12 4.60 4.08
C ALA A 147 4.86 5.57 2.91
N GLU A 148 3.89 6.46 3.06
CA GLU A 148 3.52 7.51 2.12
C GLU A 148 3.47 8.87 2.84
N GLU A 149 3.49 9.96 2.09
CA GLU A 149 3.32 11.31 2.63
C GLU A 149 1.97 11.45 3.36
N ILE A 150 1.98 12.12 4.51
CA ILE A 150 0.78 12.49 5.27
C ILE A 150 0.13 13.76 4.69
N ALA A 151 -1.17 13.96 4.86
CA ALA A 151 -1.80 15.20 4.40
C ALA A 151 -1.52 16.35 5.38
N ALA A 152 -1.46 17.57 4.87
CA ALA A 152 -1.49 18.76 5.71
C ALA A 152 -2.77 18.78 6.56
N GLY A 153 -2.61 18.98 7.88
CA GLY A 153 -3.67 18.90 8.88
C GLY A 153 -3.83 17.53 9.55
N ASP A 154 -3.28 16.46 8.96
CA ASP A 154 -3.34 15.14 9.57
C ASP A 154 -2.34 15.00 10.73
N GLU A 155 -2.72 14.18 11.70
CA GLU A 155 -1.86 13.76 12.81
C GLU A 155 -1.42 12.31 12.63
N TYR A 156 -0.18 12.01 13.01
CA TYR A 156 0.41 10.69 12.86
C TYR A 156 1.33 10.35 14.04
N GLN A 157 1.03 9.25 14.73
CA GLN A 157 1.76 8.85 15.94
C GLN A 157 2.97 7.96 15.60
N LEU A 158 4.17 8.48 15.87
CA LEU A 158 5.40 7.67 15.81
C LEU A 158 5.50 6.78 17.05
N THR A 159 6.07 5.59 16.90
CA THR A 159 6.36 4.71 18.04
C THR A 159 7.86 4.54 18.21
N VAL A 160 8.32 4.52 19.46
CA VAL A 160 9.75 4.45 19.77
C VAL A 160 10.04 3.31 20.74
N SER A 161 11.19 2.67 20.55
CA SER A 161 11.74 1.69 21.47
C SER A 161 13.21 1.97 21.76
N SER A 162 13.68 1.58 22.95
CA SER A 162 15.07 1.74 23.38
C SER A 162 15.79 0.40 23.40
N GLU A 163 17.09 0.44 23.17
CA GLU A 163 18.01 -0.66 23.49
C GLU A 163 18.99 -0.22 24.58
N PRO A 164 19.22 -1.03 25.63
CA PRO A 164 18.46 -2.26 25.93
C PRO A 164 17.00 -1.94 26.29
N ALA A 165 16.12 -2.93 26.20
CA ALA A 165 14.70 -2.76 26.57
C ALA A 165 14.50 -2.53 28.08
N THR A 166 15.53 -2.77 28.89
CA THR A 166 15.54 -2.67 30.36
C THR A 166 16.20 -1.38 30.87
N THR A 167 16.18 -0.31 30.07
CA THR A 167 16.67 1.01 30.48
C THR A 167 15.89 1.56 31.68
N THR A 168 16.58 2.30 32.55
CA THR A 168 15.99 2.82 33.79
C THR A 168 14.93 3.89 33.52
N PHE A 169 15.21 4.83 32.61
CA PHE A 169 14.30 5.91 32.24
C PHE A 169 13.96 5.83 30.75
N LYS A 170 12.68 5.64 30.43
CA LYS A 170 12.16 5.63 29.05
C LYS A 170 11.50 6.95 28.69
N ARG A 171 12.33 7.98 28.59
CA ARG A 171 11.90 9.34 28.24
C ARG A 171 12.61 9.79 26.99
N TYR A 172 11.90 10.59 26.22
CA TYR A 172 12.30 11.00 24.89
C TYR A 172 12.01 12.48 24.71
N LYS A 173 12.84 13.14 23.93
CA LYS A 173 12.63 14.50 23.46
C LYS A 173 12.59 14.50 21.94
N TRP A 174 11.48 14.95 21.39
CA TRP A 174 11.25 15.01 19.95
C TRP A 174 11.45 16.42 19.41
N THR A 175 12.02 16.52 18.20
CA THR A 175 12.14 17.78 17.46
C THR A 175 11.89 17.56 15.97
N SER A 176 11.47 18.63 15.28
CA SER A 176 11.35 18.65 13.83
C SER A 176 12.44 19.56 13.26
N SER A 177 13.07 19.13 12.16
CA SER A 177 14.03 19.97 11.41
C SER A 177 13.34 21.12 10.66
N ASN A 178 12.04 20.99 10.36
CA ASN A 178 11.26 22.00 9.66
C ASN A 178 9.80 22.04 10.20
N PRO A 179 9.56 22.75 11.31
CA PRO A 179 8.23 22.87 11.92
C PRO A 179 7.16 23.50 11.01
N GLU A 180 7.55 24.29 10.01
CA GLU A 180 6.61 24.88 9.04
C GLU A 180 6.05 23.84 8.05
N VAL A 181 6.72 22.68 7.92
CA VAL A 181 6.25 21.54 7.10
C VAL A 181 5.57 20.50 7.98
N ALA A 182 6.21 20.08 9.07
CA ALA A 182 5.63 19.14 10.03
C ALA A 182 6.10 19.45 11.45
N THR A 183 5.18 19.51 12.40
CA THR A 183 5.50 19.65 13.83
C THR A 183 5.47 18.27 14.51
N VAL A 184 6.10 18.17 15.68
CA VAL A 184 6.04 16.96 16.51
C VAL A 184 5.88 17.36 17.98
N ASP A 185 4.99 16.67 18.70
CA ASP A 185 4.86 16.85 20.14
C ASP A 185 6.13 16.35 20.85
N GLU A 186 6.74 17.24 21.65
CA GLU A 186 8.07 17.05 22.23
C GLU A 186 8.17 15.79 23.11
N LYS A 187 7.06 15.31 23.69
CA LYS A 187 7.05 14.21 24.66
C LYS A 187 6.47 12.92 24.10
N THR A 188 5.44 13.03 23.26
CA THR A 188 4.67 11.88 22.77
C THR A 188 5.11 11.41 21.40
N GLY A 189 5.74 12.26 20.58
CA GLY A 189 6.09 11.92 19.20
C GLY A 189 4.90 11.94 18.23
N LEU A 190 3.81 12.62 18.59
CA LEU A 190 2.68 12.87 17.68
C LEU A 190 3.09 13.93 16.65
N VAL A 191 3.14 13.54 15.38
CA VAL A 191 3.52 14.43 14.27
C VAL A 191 2.26 15.03 13.65
N THR A 192 2.28 16.34 13.35
CA THR A 192 1.19 17.02 12.64
C THR A 192 1.72 17.64 11.35
N GLY A 193 1.14 17.28 10.21
CA GLY A 193 1.48 17.87 8.91
C GLY A 193 0.94 19.31 8.80
N ILE A 194 1.75 20.24 8.30
CA ILE A 194 1.40 21.67 8.21
C ILE A 194 1.34 22.13 6.76
N SER A 195 2.38 21.89 5.97
CA SER A 195 2.47 22.37 4.58
C SER A 195 3.28 21.42 3.70
N LYS A 196 3.15 21.55 2.37
CA LYS A 196 3.82 20.66 1.42
C LYS A 196 5.34 20.72 1.58
N GLY A 197 5.98 19.55 1.69
CA GLY A 197 7.43 19.40 1.73
C GLY A 197 7.86 18.26 2.64
N ASP A 198 9.16 18.20 2.92
CA ASP A 198 9.76 17.18 3.78
C ASP A 198 10.31 17.77 5.07
N ALA A 199 10.17 17.03 6.17
CA ALA A 199 10.75 17.32 7.47
C ALA A 199 11.41 16.08 8.06
N ILE A 200 12.51 16.26 8.78
CA ILE A 200 13.17 15.19 9.53
C ILE A 200 12.73 15.30 10.98
N ILE A 201 12.08 14.27 11.48
CA ILE A 201 11.71 14.15 12.89
C ILE A 201 12.83 13.41 13.62
N ILE A 202 13.31 14.01 14.70
CA ILE A 202 14.44 13.54 15.50
C ILE A 202 13.94 13.21 16.90
N VAL A 203 14.32 12.05 17.42
CA VAL A 203 14.11 11.67 18.82
C VAL A 203 15.46 11.53 19.52
N THR A 204 15.58 12.13 20.69
CA THR A 204 16.77 12.07 21.55
C THR A 204 16.42 11.46 22.90
N ALA A 205 17.29 10.60 23.43
CA ALA A 205 17.12 10.03 24.77
C ALA A 205 17.16 11.13 25.84
N ASP A 206 16.23 11.09 26.78
CA ASP A 206 16.21 11.95 27.97
C ASP A 206 16.32 11.10 29.25
N ASP A 207 17.35 10.26 29.33
CA ASP A 207 17.53 9.23 30.36
C ASP A 207 18.65 9.56 31.38
N PHE A 208 19.04 10.84 31.45
CA PHE A 208 20.17 11.38 32.23
C PHE A 208 21.57 10.96 31.76
N SER A 209 21.71 10.28 30.63
CA SER A 209 23.02 10.04 30.03
C SER A 209 23.73 11.36 29.71
N SER A 210 25.03 11.43 29.96
CA SER A 210 25.86 12.57 29.53
C SER A 210 26.08 12.62 28.02
N ASN A 211 25.83 11.49 27.32
CA ASN A 211 25.96 11.35 25.88
C ASN A 211 24.65 10.73 25.33
N PRO A 212 23.58 11.53 25.19
CA PRO A 212 22.29 11.01 24.76
C PRO A 212 22.36 10.54 23.30
N VAL A 213 21.84 9.36 23.04
CA VAL A 213 21.68 8.82 21.68
C VAL A 213 20.46 9.42 21.00
N SER A 214 20.45 9.45 19.68
CA SER A 214 19.34 9.94 18.87
C SER A 214 19.05 9.04 17.67
N ALA A 215 17.82 9.11 17.18
CA ALA A 215 17.38 8.52 15.91
C ALA A 215 16.54 9.53 15.13
N SER A 216 16.37 9.31 13.83
CA SER A 216 15.59 10.20 12.98
C SER A 216 14.84 9.45 11.89
N CYS A 217 13.71 9.99 11.45
CA CYS A 217 12.98 9.55 10.27
C CYS A 217 12.53 10.74 9.42
N GLU A 218 12.37 10.53 8.12
CA GLU A 218 11.85 11.53 7.19
C GLU A 218 10.31 11.43 7.13
N ILE A 219 9.65 12.58 7.14
CA ILE A 219 8.20 12.73 7.01
C ILE A 219 7.94 13.69 5.84
N GLY A 220 7.34 13.17 4.78
CA GLY A 220 6.82 13.98 3.68
C GLY A 220 5.37 14.39 3.93
N VAL A 221 5.03 15.61 3.58
CA VAL A 221 3.69 16.18 3.72
C VAL A 221 3.19 16.64 2.35
N LYS A 222 1.97 16.24 2.01
CA LYS A 222 1.27 16.66 0.79
C LYS A 222 0.08 17.56 1.10
N ILE A 223 -0.26 18.42 0.15
CA ILE A 223 -1.54 19.13 0.17
C ILE A 223 -2.59 18.23 -0.48
N VAL A 224 -3.68 17.99 0.23
CA VAL A 224 -4.87 17.32 -0.30
C VAL A 224 -5.90 18.40 -0.62
N THR A 225 -5.98 18.76 -1.90
CA THR A 225 -6.94 19.74 -2.41
C THR A 225 -8.21 18.99 -2.85
N PRO A 226 -9.37 19.23 -2.22
CA PRO A 226 -10.60 18.50 -2.53
C PRO A 226 -11.09 18.80 -3.95
N ILE A 227 -11.69 17.80 -4.58
CA ILE A 227 -12.27 17.94 -5.91
C ILE A 227 -13.67 18.54 -5.77
N THR A 228 -13.90 19.68 -6.43
CA THR A 228 -15.19 20.39 -6.47
C THR A 228 -15.90 20.24 -7.81
N GLY A 229 -15.15 19.95 -8.88
CA GLY A 229 -15.67 19.69 -10.21
C GLY A 229 -14.72 18.78 -11.00
N MET A 230 -15.27 18.10 -12.00
CA MET A 230 -14.53 17.23 -12.91
C MET A 230 -15.21 17.28 -14.28
N THR A 231 -14.41 17.26 -15.35
CA THR A 231 -14.91 17.14 -16.72
C THR A 231 -14.03 16.17 -17.52
N PHE A 232 -14.65 15.23 -18.24
CA PHE A 232 -13.93 14.42 -19.22
C PHE A 232 -13.60 15.22 -20.46
N THR A 233 -12.39 15.06 -20.98
CA THR A 233 -12.02 15.62 -22.29
C THR A 233 -12.53 14.67 -23.38
N GLU A 234 -13.26 15.22 -24.35
CA GLU A 234 -13.71 14.45 -25.50
C GLU A 234 -12.51 13.88 -26.28
N ASP A 235 -12.52 12.57 -26.52
CA ASP A 235 -11.56 11.90 -27.38
C ASP A 235 -12.29 10.85 -28.23
N ALA A 236 -12.21 11.01 -29.54
CA ALA A 236 -12.87 10.13 -30.50
C ALA A 236 -12.38 8.67 -30.38
N GLU A 237 -11.15 8.46 -29.88
CA GLU A 237 -10.57 7.13 -29.71
C GLU A 237 -11.35 6.26 -28.70
N LEU A 238 -12.01 6.89 -27.71
CA LEU A 238 -12.88 6.18 -26.76
C LEU A 238 -14.07 5.48 -27.43
N ASN A 239 -14.41 5.85 -28.67
CA ASN A 239 -15.50 5.24 -29.44
C ASN A 239 -15.06 4.00 -30.24
N GLN A 240 -13.81 3.57 -30.13
CA GLN A 240 -13.31 2.50 -31.00
C GLN A 240 -12.12 1.73 -30.42
N LEU A 241 -11.94 1.67 -29.10
CA LEU A 241 -10.76 1.02 -28.51
C LEU A 241 -10.61 -0.44 -28.99
N GLY A 242 -9.38 -0.90 -29.15
CA GLY A 242 -9.05 -2.25 -29.60
C GLY A 242 -8.69 -3.19 -28.47
N TYR A 243 -8.78 -4.48 -28.74
CA TYR A 243 -8.36 -5.53 -27.81
C TYR A 243 -6.89 -5.40 -27.41
N GLY A 244 -6.63 -5.45 -26.10
CA GLY A 244 -5.30 -5.22 -25.54
C GLY A 244 -4.91 -3.75 -25.40
N GLN A 245 -5.74 -2.80 -25.85
CA GLN A 245 -5.46 -1.38 -25.71
C GLN A 245 -5.47 -1.00 -24.24
N GLU A 246 -4.40 -0.33 -23.83
CA GLU A 246 -4.39 0.49 -22.65
C GLU A 246 -4.63 1.94 -23.05
N TYR A 247 -5.54 2.63 -22.36
CA TYR A 247 -5.91 4.00 -22.71
C TYR A 247 -6.12 4.83 -21.44
N GLN A 248 -5.41 5.95 -21.31
CA GLN A 248 -5.59 6.87 -20.19
C GLN A 248 -6.76 7.82 -20.48
N VAL A 249 -7.84 7.74 -19.69
CA VAL A 249 -8.94 8.71 -19.80
C VAL A 249 -8.40 10.10 -19.50
N LYS A 250 -8.68 11.04 -20.41
CA LYS A 250 -8.30 12.45 -20.29
C LYS A 250 -9.39 13.21 -19.55
N TYR A 251 -9.02 13.99 -18.54
CA TYR A 251 -9.96 14.77 -17.73
C TYR A 251 -9.29 16.01 -17.14
N THR A 252 -10.11 16.95 -16.69
CA THR A 252 -9.71 18.11 -15.89
C THR A 252 -10.45 18.10 -14.55
N LEU A 253 -9.83 18.69 -13.53
CA LEU A 253 -10.41 18.86 -12.19
C LEU A 253 -10.59 20.33 -11.85
N GLU A 254 -11.51 20.61 -10.94
CA GLU A 254 -11.71 21.93 -10.35
C GLU A 254 -11.57 21.85 -8.82
N PRO A 255 -10.65 22.62 -8.21
CA PRO A 255 -9.62 23.43 -8.87
C PRO A 255 -8.62 22.55 -9.66
N VAL A 256 -7.85 23.16 -10.57
CA VAL A 256 -6.95 22.44 -11.49
C VAL A 256 -5.85 21.64 -10.78
N ASP A 257 -5.50 22.04 -9.56
CA ASP A 257 -4.53 21.41 -8.67
C ASP A 257 -5.18 20.46 -7.65
N ALA A 258 -6.46 20.12 -7.82
CA ALA A 258 -7.15 19.15 -6.99
C ALA A 258 -6.44 17.79 -7.00
N THR A 259 -6.49 17.08 -5.88
CA THR A 259 -5.78 15.82 -5.68
C THR A 259 -6.50 14.67 -6.40
N ALA A 260 -6.09 14.39 -7.64
CA ALA A 260 -6.73 13.40 -8.50
C ALA A 260 -6.82 11.97 -7.91
N SER A 261 -5.91 11.59 -7.01
CA SER A 261 -5.94 10.30 -6.32
C SER A 261 -7.13 10.15 -5.35
N LEU A 262 -7.88 11.22 -5.09
CA LEU A 262 -9.16 11.16 -4.38
C LEU A 262 -10.30 10.58 -5.22
N LEU A 263 -10.16 10.54 -6.56
CA LEU A 263 -11.18 9.95 -7.42
C LEU A 263 -11.28 8.44 -7.21
N THR A 264 -12.51 7.97 -7.11
CA THR A 264 -12.85 6.55 -7.23
C THR A 264 -13.31 6.28 -8.66
N TRP A 265 -12.69 5.29 -9.30
CA TRP A 265 -12.99 4.87 -10.66
C TRP A 265 -13.69 3.52 -10.68
N THR A 266 -14.73 3.39 -11.51
CA THR A 266 -15.46 2.14 -11.72
C THR A 266 -15.83 1.95 -13.19
N SER A 267 -15.95 0.70 -13.60
CA SER A 267 -16.54 0.29 -14.88
C SER A 267 -17.80 -0.52 -14.60
N ASP A 268 -18.87 -0.27 -15.34
CA ASP A 268 -20.09 -1.08 -15.25
C ASP A 268 -19.93 -2.48 -15.89
N ASN A 269 -18.87 -2.69 -16.67
CA ASN A 269 -18.56 -3.94 -17.34
C ASN A 269 -17.03 -4.21 -17.37
N PRO A 270 -16.41 -4.51 -16.22
CA PRO A 270 -14.96 -4.65 -16.08
C PRO A 270 -14.36 -5.82 -16.87
N GLU A 271 -15.15 -6.86 -17.16
CA GLU A 271 -14.73 -8.01 -17.99
C GLU A 271 -14.57 -7.64 -19.47
N VAL A 272 -15.12 -6.50 -19.90
CA VAL A 272 -14.99 -5.95 -21.25
C VAL A 272 -13.96 -4.83 -21.27
N ILE A 273 -14.10 -3.85 -20.38
CA ILE A 273 -13.17 -2.73 -20.19
C ILE A 273 -12.99 -2.52 -18.69
N SER A 274 -11.81 -2.83 -18.16
CA SER A 274 -11.47 -2.52 -16.77
C SER A 274 -10.86 -1.12 -16.67
N VAL A 275 -11.02 -0.46 -15.52
CA VAL A 275 -10.36 0.83 -15.20
C VAL A 275 -9.58 0.69 -13.89
N ASP A 276 -8.37 1.24 -13.84
CA ASP A 276 -7.56 1.29 -12.61
C ASP A 276 -7.83 2.55 -11.77
N LYS A 277 -7.15 2.66 -10.62
CA LYS A 277 -7.30 3.79 -9.70
C LYS A 277 -6.92 5.17 -10.27
N THR A 278 -6.28 5.20 -11.44
CA THR A 278 -5.83 6.43 -12.12
C THR A 278 -6.69 6.78 -13.33
N GLY A 279 -7.71 5.98 -13.64
CA GLY A 279 -8.52 6.15 -14.84
C GLY A 279 -7.89 5.54 -16.10
N LYS A 280 -6.90 4.64 -15.95
CA LYS A 280 -6.32 3.92 -17.08
C LYS A 280 -7.18 2.70 -17.41
N LEU A 281 -7.64 2.63 -18.64
CA LEU A 281 -8.48 1.58 -19.18
C LEU A 281 -7.63 0.44 -19.72
N LYS A 282 -8.16 -0.79 -19.66
CA LYS A 282 -7.65 -1.96 -20.39
C LYS A 282 -8.80 -2.72 -21.02
N VAL A 283 -8.69 -3.00 -22.32
CA VAL A 283 -9.71 -3.72 -23.11
C VAL A 283 -9.46 -5.22 -23.12
N HIS A 284 -10.51 -6.00 -22.83
CA HIS A 284 -10.46 -7.45 -22.61
C HIS A 284 -11.27 -8.28 -23.61
N THR A 285 -11.90 -7.65 -24.59
CA THR A 285 -12.67 -8.34 -25.62
C THR A 285 -12.26 -7.94 -27.02
N THR A 286 -12.43 -8.87 -27.96
CA THR A 286 -12.29 -8.65 -29.41
C THR A 286 -13.61 -8.28 -30.07
N LYS A 287 -14.74 -8.47 -29.37
CA LYS A 287 -16.09 -8.22 -29.89
C LYS A 287 -16.53 -6.79 -29.67
N ALA A 288 -17.38 -6.29 -30.57
CA ALA A 288 -18.11 -5.05 -30.31
C ALA A 288 -18.79 -5.08 -28.94
N ALA A 289 -18.46 -4.10 -28.10
CA ALA A 289 -19.00 -3.98 -26.75
C ALA A 289 -18.86 -2.54 -26.25
N SER A 290 -19.46 -2.24 -25.11
CA SER A 290 -19.38 -0.94 -24.47
C SER A 290 -19.35 -1.09 -22.94
N ALA A 291 -18.74 -0.11 -22.28
CA ALA A 291 -18.81 0.07 -20.85
C ALA A 291 -18.97 1.55 -20.51
N VAL A 292 -19.68 1.85 -19.43
CA VAL A 292 -19.69 3.18 -18.82
C VAL A 292 -18.62 3.23 -17.75
N ILE A 293 -17.68 4.15 -17.93
CA ILE A 293 -16.63 4.44 -16.96
C ILE A 293 -17.07 5.63 -16.11
N THR A 294 -17.07 5.43 -14.80
CA THR A 294 -17.48 6.44 -13.81
C THR A 294 -16.27 6.87 -12.98
N ALA A 295 -16.10 8.18 -12.82
CA ALA A 295 -15.19 8.78 -11.86
C ALA A 295 -15.99 9.58 -10.83
N SER A 296 -15.68 9.42 -9.54
CA SER A 296 -16.45 10.05 -8.47
C SER A 296 -15.62 10.47 -7.25
N TYR A 297 -16.03 11.56 -6.61
CA TYR A 297 -15.55 12.02 -5.32
C TYR A 297 -16.64 12.84 -4.61
N GLY A 298 -17.18 12.31 -3.50
CA GLY A 298 -18.29 12.94 -2.80
C GLY A 298 -19.49 13.20 -3.73
N PRO A 299 -19.98 14.45 -3.87
CA PRO A 299 -21.07 14.79 -4.78
C PRO A 299 -20.64 14.91 -6.26
N VAL A 300 -19.34 14.93 -6.55
CA VAL A 300 -18.82 15.03 -7.92
C VAL A 300 -18.86 13.64 -8.55
N VAL A 301 -19.63 13.47 -9.62
CA VAL A 301 -19.74 12.22 -10.38
C VAL A 301 -19.76 12.55 -11.87
N GLN A 302 -18.90 11.89 -12.65
CA GLN A 302 -18.85 11.99 -14.11
C GLN A 302 -18.83 10.61 -14.75
N ASN A 303 -19.47 10.49 -15.91
CA ASN A 303 -19.55 9.26 -16.67
C ASN A 303 -19.08 9.48 -18.11
N VAL A 304 -18.38 8.50 -18.67
CA VAL A 304 -18.05 8.46 -20.10
C VAL A 304 -18.35 7.06 -20.65
N THR A 305 -19.00 7.00 -21.79
CA THR A 305 -19.21 5.72 -22.51
C THR A 305 -17.99 5.43 -23.35
N VAL A 306 -17.46 4.22 -23.22
CA VAL A 306 -16.31 3.72 -23.96
C VAL A 306 -16.76 2.50 -24.75
N THR A 307 -16.40 2.43 -26.03
CA THR A 307 -16.78 1.34 -26.92
C THR A 307 -15.56 0.63 -27.51
N VAL A 308 -15.71 -0.68 -27.67
CA VAL A 308 -14.72 -1.56 -28.27
C VAL A 308 -15.09 -1.80 -29.72
N ALA A 309 -14.14 -1.58 -30.63
CA ALA A 309 -14.33 -1.87 -32.04
C ALA A 309 -14.17 -3.37 -32.34
N ASP A 310 -15.10 -3.93 -33.11
CA ASP A 310 -15.12 -5.35 -33.43
C ASP A 310 -13.90 -5.78 -34.23
N GLY A 311 -13.14 -6.75 -33.73
CA GLY A 311 -11.94 -7.31 -34.35
C GLY A 311 -10.72 -6.39 -34.39
N ARG A 312 -10.74 -5.23 -33.70
CA ARG A 312 -9.57 -4.33 -33.61
C ARG A 312 -8.57 -4.86 -32.60
N PHE A 313 -7.30 -5.00 -32.97
CA PHE A 313 -6.19 -5.30 -32.06
C PHE A 313 -5.33 -4.06 -31.85
N TRP A 314 -4.92 -3.81 -30.61
CA TRP A 314 -4.13 -2.62 -30.29
C TRP A 314 -3.20 -2.82 -29.08
N TYR A 315 -2.15 -3.60 -29.26
CA TYR A 315 -1.21 -3.95 -28.18
C TYR A 315 0.02 -3.05 -28.19
N SER A 316 0.41 -2.57 -27.01
CA SER A 316 1.80 -2.18 -26.71
C SER A 316 2.46 -3.31 -25.94
N LEU A 317 3.70 -3.65 -26.30
CA LEU A 317 4.45 -4.76 -25.71
C LEU A 317 5.68 -4.26 -24.96
N GLY A 318 5.75 -2.97 -24.65
CA GLY A 318 6.86 -2.38 -23.88
C GLY A 318 6.91 -2.79 -22.41
N ASN A 319 5.78 -3.22 -21.85
CA ASN A 319 5.64 -3.61 -20.45
C ASN A 319 5.61 -5.13 -20.23
N GLY A 320 6.06 -5.91 -21.22
CA GLY A 320 6.10 -7.37 -21.13
C GLY A 320 5.07 -8.07 -21.99
N LEU A 321 5.08 -9.40 -21.87
CA LEU A 321 4.12 -10.31 -22.48
C LEU A 321 3.23 -10.92 -21.41
N GLY A 322 2.07 -11.40 -21.84
CA GLY A 322 1.16 -12.14 -20.98
C GLY A 322 1.60 -13.57 -20.69
N ASN A 323 0.71 -14.32 -20.06
CA ASN A 323 0.90 -15.70 -19.63
C ASN A 323 -0.10 -16.68 -20.26
N GLY A 324 -0.90 -16.21 -21.22
CA GLY A 324 -1.91 -17.00 -21.91
C GLY A 324 -3.28 -17.01 -21.25
N LEU A 325 -3.42 -16.43 -20.05
CA LEU A 325 -4.68 -16.26 -19.32
C LEU A 325 -5.18 -14.80 -19.32
N ASP A 326 -4.28 -13.84 -19.58
CA ASP A 326 -4.47 -12.40 -19.32
C ASP A 326 -4.81 -11.58 -20.57
N ASN A 327 -5.50 -12.19 -21.55
CA ASN A 327 -5.94 -11.53 -22.79
C ASN A 327 -4.80 -10.85 -23.61
N ASN A 328 -3.57 -11.25 -23.35
CA ASN A 328 -2.36 -10.71 -23.98
C ASN A 328 -1.69 -11.72 -24.92
N TRP A 329 -0.73 -11.22 -25.71
CA TRP A 329 0.22 -12.06 -26.44
C TRP A 329 1.22 -12.70 -25.46
N TYR A 330 1.57 -13.96 -25.67
CA TYR A 330 2.37 -14.74 -24.73
C TYR A 330 3.30 -15.74 -25.44
N LEU A 331 4.29 -16.24 -24.70
CA LEU A 331 5.17 -17.32 -25.15
C LEU A 331 4.67 -18.64 -24.58
N ASP A 332 4.66 -19.68 -25.41
CA ASP A 332 4.25 -21.02 -24.99
C ASP A 332 5.03 -22.09 -25.74
N GLY A 333 5.85 -22.83 -24.99
CA GLY A 333 6.77 -23.85 -25.48
C GLY A 333 8.11 -23.31 -25.99
N ASN A 334 8.90 -24.21 -26.58
CA ASN A 334 10.21 -23.93 -27.19
C ASN A 334 11.29 -23.35 -26.27
N ASN A 335 11.11 -23.37 -24.95
CA ASN A 335 12.03 -22.76 -23.96
C ASN A 335 12.32 -21.27 -24.22
N ALA A 336 11.41 -20.56 -24.88
CA ALA A 336 11.52 -19.12 -25.06
C ALA A 336 11.07 -18.38 -23.79
N SER A 337 11.71 -17.25 -23.51
CA SER A 337 11.41 -16.44 -22.32
C SER A 337 11.60 -14.95 -22.59
N VAL A 338 10.85 -14.13 -21.85
CA VAL A 338 11.11 -12.69 -21.77
C VAL A 338 12.41 -12.47 -21.01
N VAL A 339 13.30 -11.64 -21.57
CA VAL A 339 14.57 -11.24 -20.94
C VAL A 339 14.40 -9.93 -20.18
N SER A 340 13.78 -8.96 -20.83
CA SER A 340 13.62 -7.60 -20.30
C SER A 340 12.48 -6.86 -21.01
N SER A 341 11.92 -5.89 -20.29
CA SER A 341 10.93 -4.95 -20.80
C SER A 341 11.29 -3.55 -20.28
N ASP A 342 11.31 -2.54 -21.16
CA ASP A 342 11.84 -1.20 -20.85
C ASP A 342 10.79 -0.08 -21.00
N GLY A 343 9.51 -0.44 -21.13
CA GLY A 343 8.40 0.49 -21.39
C GLY A 343 8.17 0.77 -22.88
N ASN A 344 9.19 0.58 -23.73
CA ASN A 344 9.10 0.78 -25.18
C ASN A 344 9.05 -0.55 -25.94
N LYS A 345 9.80 -1.55 -25.48
CA LYS A 345 9.87 -2.88 -26.09
C LYS A 345 10.03 -3.99 -25.05
N THR A 346 9.76 -5.21 -25.49
CA THR A 346 10.12 -6.44 -24.78
C THR A 346 11.09 -7.25 -25.62
N THR A 347 12.23 -7.60 -25.03
CA THR A 347 13.23 -8.49 -25.63
C THR A 347 12.92 -9.92 -25.25
N VAL A 348 12.73 -10.78 -26.26
CA VAL A 348 12.50 -12.21 -26.09
C VAL A 348 13.77 -12.97 -26.44
N GLN A 349 14.17 -13.87 -25.55
CA GLN A 349 15.14 -14.93 -25.82
C GLN A 349 14.39 -16.12 -26.40
N MET A 350 14.73 -16.50 -27.62
CA MET A 350 14.25 -17.75 -28.22
C MET A 350 14.96 -18.93 -27.56
N GLY A 351 14.27 -20.04 -27.38
CA GLY A 351 14.92 -21.25 -26.89
C GLY A 351 15.54 -22.04 -28.03
N GLY A 352 16.71 -22.61 -27.75
CA GLY A 352 17.40 -23.58 -28.60
C GLY A 352 17.19 -24.99 -28.06
N PRO A 353 17.29 -26.04 -28.90
CA PRO A 353 17.28 -27.42 -28.43
C PRO A 353 18.64 -27.85 -27.87
N ASP A 354 18.66 -28.81 -26.96
CA ASP A 354 19.88 -29.44 -26.42
C ASP A 354 20.79 -30.11 -27.49
N SER A 355 20.35 -30.22 -28.77
CA SER A 355 21.16 -30.86 -29.83
C SER A 355 20.90 -30.46 -31.30
N LYS A 356 20.25 -29.33 -31.63
CA LYS A 356 20.12 -28.86 -33.05
C LYS A 356 20.02 -27.33 -33.24
N VAL A 357 21.14 -26.69 -33.57
CA VAL A 357 21.44 -25.52 -34.46
C VAL A 357 20.46 -24.33 -34.64
N LYS A 358 19.15 -24.41 -34.38
CA LYS A 358 18.19 -23.33 -34.68
C LYS A 358 17.26 -22.99 -33.52
N TYR A 359 16.99 -21.69 -33.36
CA TYR A 359 16.26 -21.09 -32.26
C TYR A 359 14.81 -20.78 -32.62
N ARG A 360 13.91 -20.90 -31.64
CA ARG A 360 12.46 -20.67 -31.81
C ARG A 360 11.83 -20.01 -30.60
N GLY A 361 10.89 -19.11 -30.85
CA GLY A 361 10.07 -18.47 -29.83
C GLY A 361 8.78 -17.92 -30.43
N ASP A 362 7.83 -18.81 -30.73
CA ASP A 362 6.51 -18.44 -31.24
C ASP A 362 5.76 -17.51 -30.27
N LEU A 363 5.06 -16.52 -30.83
CA LEU A 363 4.25 -15.57 -30.09
C LEU A 363 2.76 -15.87 -30.32
N TRP A 364 2.06 -16.25 -29.26
CA TRP A 364 0.68 -16.71 -29.29
C TRP A 364 -0.28 -15.65 -28.77
N LEU A 365 -1.44 -15.51 -29.41
CA LEU A 365 -2.59 -14.82 -28.86
C LEU A 365 -3.72 -15.79 -28.50
N ALA A 366 -3.96 -16.77 -29.37
CA ALA A 366 -4.88 -17.88 -29.15
C ALA A 366 -4.19 -19.19 -29.60
N ARG A 367 -4.37 -20.26 -28.83
CA ARG A 367 -3.76 -21.57 -29.11
C ARG A 367 -4.85 -22.62 -29.16
N SER A 368 -4.90 -23.36 -30.27
CA SER A 368 -5.87 -24.44 -30.45
C SER A 368 -5.78 -25.44 -29.29
N GLY A 369 -6.94 -25.85 -28.77
CA GLY A 369 -7.05 -26.73 -27.61
C GLY A 369 -6.84 -26.06 -26.25
N LYS A 370 -6.60 -24.75 -26.18
CA LYS A 370 -6.48 -23.98 -24.91
C LYS A 370 -7.72 -23.14 -24.57
N GLY A 371 -8.80 -23.26 -25.36
CA GLY A 371 -10.11 -22.66 -25.06
C GLY A 371 -10.28 -21.17 -25.39
N LYS A 372 -9.19 -20.44 -25.68
CA LYS A 372 -9.27 -19.02 -26.08
C LYS A 372 -9.65 -18.90 -27.57
N VAL A 373 -10.63 -18.04 -27.84
CA VAL A 373 -11.06 -17.66 -29.19
C VAL A 373 -10.93 -16.15 -29.33
N VAL A 374 -10.39 -15.69 -30.45
CA VAL A 374 -10.25 -14.26 -30.77
C VAL A 374 -10.90 -13.99 -32.12
N ASN A 375 -11.78 -12.99 -32.21
CA ASN A 375 -12.38 -12.66 -33.49
C ASN A 375 -11.55 -11.62 -34.26
N ILE A 376 -11.55 -11.76 -35.58
CA ILE A 376 -11.03 -10.76 -36.51
C ILE A 376 -12.11 -10.39 -37.52
N THR A 377 -12.03 -9.16 -38.03
CA THR A 377 -12.97 -8.57 -39.00
C THR A 377 -12.20 -7.99 -40.19
N PRO A 378 -11.66 -8.83 -41.10
CA PRO A 378 -10.81 -8.35 -42.20
C PRO A 378 -11.46 -7.34 -43.16
N ALA A 379 -12.80 -7.25 -43.21
CA ALA A 379 -13.51 -6.19 -43.95
C ALA A 379 -13.29 -4.79 -43.34
N GLU A 380 -13.23 -4.70 -42.01
CA GLU A 380 -13.03 -3.45 -41.27
C GLU A 380 -11.55 -3.20 -40.99
N TYR A 381 -10.86 -4.19 -40.43
CA TYR A 381 -9.44 -4.14 -40.08
C TYR A 381 -8.64 -5.11 -40.96
N ARG A 382 -8.39 -4.68 -42.21
CA ARG A 382 -7.74 -5.50 -43.23
C ARG A 382 -6.29 -5.85 -42.93
N TYR A 383 -5.54 -4.97 -42.26
CA TYR A 383 -4.10 -5.14 -42.09
C TYR A 383 -3.77 -5.45 -40.64
N LEU A 384 -3.12 -6.58 -40.38
CA LEU A 384 -2.47 -6.87 -39.10
C LEU A 384 -0.98 -6.56 -39.22
N ALA A 385 -0.43 -5.78 -38.30
CA ALA A 385 0.98 -5.42 -38.32
C ALA A 385 1.64 -5.64 -36.96
N VAL A 386 2.95 -5.92 -37.01
CA VAL A 386 3.82 -6.08 -35.85
C VAL A 386 5.09 -5.27 -36.08
N LYS A 387 5.46 -4.46 -35.08
CA LYS A 387 6.77 -3.79 -35.05
C LYS A 387 7.74 -4.65 -34.24
N ILE A 388 8.76 -5.13 -34.93
CA ILE A 388 9.68 -6.15 -34.42
C ILE A 388 11.12 -5.90 -34.91
N GLY A 389 12.09 -6.06 -34.00
CA GLY A 389 13.53 -5.99 -34.29
C GLY A 389 14.15 -7.38 -34.35
N PHE A 390 14.98 -7.62 -35.36
CA PHE A 390 15.71 -8.88 -35.55
C PHE A 390 17.22 -8.68 -35.52
N LYS A 391 17.95 -9.78 -35.30
CA LYS A 391 19.41 -9.84 -35.34
C LYS A 391 19.97 -10.63 -36.53
N SER A 392 19.10 -11.20 -37.37
CA SER A 392 19.46 -11.81 -38.65
C SER A 392 18.68 -11.18 -39.79
N GLN A 393 19.27 -11.22 -40.98
CA GLN A 393 18.57 -10.83 -42.18
C GLN A 393 17.49 -11.87 -42.53
N LEU A 394 16.32 -11.39 -42.96
CA LEU A 394 15.24 -12.23 -43.46
C LEU A 394 14.78 -11.69 -44.81
N HIS A 395 14.42 -12.60 -45.70
CA HIS A 395 13.92 -12.25 -47.02
C HIS A 395 12.58 -12.94 -47.26
N VAL A 396 11.65 -12.22 -47.88
CA VAL A 396 10.36 -12.77 -48.30
C VAL A 396 10.60 -13.97 -49.21
N GLY A 397 9.92 -15.09 -48.91
CA GLY A 397 10.06 -16.32 -49.69
C GLY A 397 11.35 -17.12 -49.47
N ASN A 398 12.20 -16.76 -48.52
CA ASN A 398 13.38 -17.54 -48.12
C ASN A 398 13.31 -17.88 -46.63
N ASN A 399 13.81 -19.03 -46.17
CA ASN A 399 13.79 -19.42 -44.76
C ASN A 399 15.16 -19.86 -44.20
N SER A 400 16.25 -19.61 -44.96
CA SER A 400 17.59 -20.09 -44.59
C SER A 400 18.13 -19.45 -43.31
N GLN A 401 17.70 -18.22 -42.98
CA GLN A 401 18.19 -17.41 -41.85
C GLN A 401 17.10 -17.10 -40.80
N GLY A 402 15.97 -17.80 -40.87
CA GLY A 402 14.83 -17.61 -39.98
C GLY A 402 13.50 -17.67 -40.73
N CYS A 403 12.43 -17.90 -39.96
CA CYS A 403 11.06 -18.09 -40.42
C CYS A 403 10.11 -17.23 -39.58
N ILE A 404 9.34 -16.39 -40.24
CA ILE A 404 8.25 -15.56 -39.71
C ILE A 404 6.97 -15.82 -40.51
N LYS A 405 5.95 -16.36 -39.83
CA LYS A 405 4.62 -16.63 -40.40
C LYS A 405 3.52 -16.15 -39.48
N LEU A 406 2.38 -15.82 -40.07
CA LEU A 406 1.11 -15.71 -39.36
C LEU A 406 0.31 -17.00 -39.55
N GLU A 407 0.00 -17.68 -38.45
CA GLU A 407 -0.93 -18.81 -38.43
C GLU A 407 -2.24 -18.38 -37.77
N VAL A 408 -3.34 -18.53 -38.50
CA VAL A 408 -4.70 -18.24 -38.05
C VAL A 408 -5.57 -19.46 -38.32
N PHE A 409 -6.22 -20.01 -37.31
CA PHE A 409 -7.06 -21.20 -37.46
C PHE A 409 -8.39 -20.94 -36.78
N ASP A 410 -9.48 -21.11 -37.52
CA ASP A 410 -10.83 -21.03 -36.95
C ASP A 410 -11.23 -22.34 -36.26
N ASP A 411 -12.34 -22.32 -35.54
CA ASP A 411 -12.85 -23.37 -34.64
C ASP A 411 -13.33 -24.67 -35.32
N GLY A 412 -12.87 -24.97 -36.54
CA GLY A 412 -13.08 -26.25 -37.23
C GLY A 412 -14.01 -26.17 -38.44
N ILE A 413 -14.61 -25.00 -38.72
CA ILE A 413 -15.44 -24.76 -39.91
C ILE A 413 -14.57 -24.51 -41.17
N LYS A 414 -13.29 -24.13 -40.99
CA LYS A 414 -12.33 -23.78 -42.04
C LYS A 414 -12.84 -22.68 -42.98
N LYS A 415 -13.47 -21.64 -42.43
CA LYS A 415 -13.79 -20.40 -43.13
C LYS A 415 -12.51 -19.71 -43.61
N ILE A 416 -11.43 -19.76 -42.84
CA ILE A 416 -10.10 -19.25 -43.18
C ILE A 416 -9.02 -20.33 -43.01
N GLY A 417 -8.05 -20.32 -43.91
CA GLY A 417 -6.97 -21.30 -43.92
C GLY A 417 -5.96 -21.12 -42.78
N PRO A 418 -5.32 -22.22 -42.30
CA PRO A 418 -4.45 -22.23 -41.10
C PRO A 418 -3.20 -21.34 -41.19
N GLU A 419 -2.76 -20.99 -42.40
CA GLU A 419 -1.51 -20.28 -42.66
C GLU A 419 -1.77 -19.15 -43.65
N TYR A 420 -1.38 -17.93 -43.27
CA TYR A 420 -1.33 -16.80 -44.18
C TYR A 420 -0.31 -17.06 -45.28
N TRP A 421 -0.74 -16.97 -46.54
CA TRP A 421 0.08 -17.23 -47.71
C TRP A 421 0.48 -15.96 -48.47
N GLY A 422 -0.22 -14.85 -48.26
CA GLY A 422 0.07 -13.57 -48.88
C GLY A 422 -0.01 -13.61 -50.41
N THR A 423 0.66 -12.67 -51.06
CA THR A 423 0.67 -12.52 -52.53
C THR A 423 1.89 -13.16 -53.21
N ALA A 424 2.90 -13.61 -52.46
CA ALA A 424 4.17 -14.09 -53.00
C ALA A 424 4.52 -15.51 -52.50
N GLY A 425 4.67 -16.45 -53.45
CA GLY A 425 5.34 -17.76 -53.30
C GLY A 425 4.81 -18.72 -52.23
N ASP A 426 5.46 -19.90 -52.14
CA ASP A 426 5.07 -20.99 -51.22
C ASP A 426 6.09 -21.25 -50.09
N ALA A 427 7.06 -20.35 -49.87
CA ALA A 427 8.09 -20.48 -48.84
C ALA A 427 7.70 -19.88 -47.47
N ASN A 428 8.56 -19.98 -46.44
CA ASN A 428 8.11 -19.75 -45.06
C ASN A 428 8.04 -18.29 -44.59
N ASN A 429 8.85 -17.36 -45.09
CA ASN A 429 8.74 -15.93 -44.72
C ASN A 429 7.67 -15.26 -45.57
N ARG A 430 6.53 -14.91 -44.96
CA ARG A 430 5.34 -14.39 -45.66
C ARG A 430 4.78 -13.17 -44.96
N TYR A 431 5.30 -12.01 -45.33
CA TYR A 431 4.90 -10.70 -44.82
C TYR A 431 5.30 -9.65 -45.87
N ALA A 432 4.71 -8.48 -45.77
CA ALA A 432 5.24 -7.29 -46.41
C ALA A 432 5.93 -6.42 -45.34
N ILE A 433 6.86 -5.56 -45.76
CA ILE A 433 7.56 -4.63 -44.87
C ILE A 433 7.13 -3.22 -45.26
N LEU A 434 6.72 -2.42 -44.28
CA LEU A 434 6.29 -1.05 -44.54
C LEU A 434 7.48 -0.19 -44.96
N GLY A 435 7.37 0.49 -46.11
CA GLY A 435 8.36 1.47 -46.59
C GLY A 435 9.68 0.89 -47.13
N THR A 436 9.87 -0.43 -47.17
CA THR A 436 11.10 -1.08 -47.67
C THR A 436 10.82 -2.48 -48.22
N SER A 437 11.76 -3.03 -49.00
CA SER A 437 11.73 -4.42 -49.49
C SER A 437 12.61 -5.36 -48.69
N GLU A 438 13.48 -4.82 -47.82
CA GLU A 438 14.45 -5.60 -47.05
C GLU A 438 14.35 -5.30 -45.56
N ILE A 439 14.64 -6.32 -44.75
CA ILE A 439 14.73 -6.21 -43.29
C ILE A 439 15.95 -5.38 -42.91
N SER A 440 15.78 -4.57 -41.87
CA SER A 440 16.87 -3.97 -41.11
C SER A 440 17.22 -4.85 -39.90
N ILE A 441 18.52 -5.09 -39.71
CA ILE A 441 19.05 -5.74 -38.49
C ILE A 441 19.53 -4.72 -37.44
N THR A 442 19.45 -3.42 -37.76
CA THR A 442 19.91 -2.32 -36.89
C THR A 442 18.77 -1.45 -36.39
N LYS A 443 17.59 -1.52 -37.01
CA LYS A 443 16.37 -0.79 -36.64
C LYS A 443 15.18 -1.75 -36.59
N PRO A 444 14.13 -1.43 -35.81
CA PRO A 444 12.89 -2.20 -35.85
C PRO A 444 12.23 -2.12 -37.22
N ASN A 445 11.52 -3.18 -37.58
CA ASN A 445 10.80 -3.34 -38.84
C ASN A 445 9.31 -3.39 -38.54
N VAL A 446 8.49 -2.84 -39.44
CA VAL A 446 7.04 -2.99 -39.38
C VAL A 446 6.65 -4.02 -40.43
N LEU A 447 6.38 -5.24 -39.96
CA LEU A 447 5.88 -6.32 -40.80
C LEU A 447 4.36 -6.25 -40.80
N TYR A 448 3.74 -6.38 -41.97
CA TYR A 448 2.29 -6.39 -42.09
C TYR A 448 1.76 -7.50 -42.98
N TYR A 449 0.51 -7.85 -42.72
CA TYR A 449 -0.22 -8.96 -43.31
C TYR A 449 -1.56 -8.43 -43.81
N ASP A 450 -1.80 -8.53 -45.11
CA ASP A 450 -3.10 -8.20 -45.71
C ASP A 450 -4.05 -9.36 -45.46
N LEU A 451 -4.89 -9.28 -44.46
CA LEU A 451 -5.75 -10.39 -44.03
C LEU A 451 -6.77 -10.82 -45.09
N GLN A 452 -6.94 -10.06 -46.19
CA GLN A 452 -7.76 -10.46 -47.33
C GLN A 452 -6.96 -11.17 -48.46
N ALA A 453 -5.67 -11.47 -48.24
CA ALA A 453 -4.83 -12.16 -49.21
C ALA A 453 -5.06 -13.69 -49.22
N ARG A 454 -4.16 -14.43 -49.87
CA ARG A 454 -4.24 -15.90 -49.98
C ARG A 454 -3.93 -16.58 -48.66
N TYR A 455 -4.63 -17.68 -48.39
CA TYR A 455 -4.39 -18.58 -47.27
C TYR A 455 -4.24 -20.03 -47.73
N LYS A 456 -3.50 -20.84 -46.98
CA LYS A 456 -3.33 -22.26 -47.24
C LYS A 456 -4.65 -23.01 -47.11
N THR A 457 -4.92 -23.96 -48.00
CA THR A 457 -6.11 -24.84 -47.99
C THR A 457 -7.43 -24.12 -48.28
N VAL A 458 -7.77 -23.03 -47.57
CA VAL A 458 -8.98 -22.24 -47.79
C VAL A 458 -8.63 -20.76 -47.78
N THR A 459 -8.94 -20.07 -48.87
CA THR A 459 -8.94 -18.60 -48.92
C THR A 459 -10.40 -18.13 -48.94
N PRO A 460 -10.84 -17.31 -47.97
CA PRO A 460 -12.20 -16.79 -47.94
C PRO A 460 -12.55 -16.03 -49.23
N THR A 461 -13.79 -16.18 -49.67
CA THR A 461 -14.36 -15.38 -50.78
C THR A 461 -15.32 -14.30 -50.29
N ASP A 462 -15.81 -14.43 -49.05
CA ASP A 462 -16.60 -13.42 -48.35
C ASP A 462 -15.80 -12.91 -47.16
N TRP A 463 -15.44 -11.62 -47.19
CA TRP A 463 -14.65 -10.96 -46.15
C TRP A 463 -15.51 -10.13 -45.21
N ASN A 464 -16.81 -9.96 -45.48
CA ASN A 464 -17.76 -9.21 -44.65
C ASN A 464 -18.26 -10.01 -43.44
N GLN A 465 -17.68 -11.18 -43.20
CA GLN A 465 -17.98 -12.04 -42.07
C GLN A 465 -16.94 -11.89 -40.95
N VAL A 466 -17.35 -12.25 -39.74
CA VAL A 466 -16.46 -12.36 -38.58
C VAL A 466 -15.79 -13.74 -38.61
N PHE A 467 -14.48 -13.78 -38.34
CA PHE A 467 -13.72 -15.02 -38.18
C PHE A 467 -13.31 -15.21 -36.73
N ASP A 468 -13.90 -16.21 -36.07
CA ASP A 468 -13.55 -16.63 -34.72
C ASP A 468 -12.35 -17.58 -34.75
N LEU A 469 -11.19 -17.09 -34.34
CA LEU A 469 -9.93 -17.82 -34.40
C LEU A 469 -9.67 -18.57 -33.09
N SER A 470 -9.61 -19.90 -33.17
CA SER A 470 -9.11 -20.75 -32.08
C SER A 470 -7.58 -20.82 -32.03
N GLN A 471 -6.90 -20.38 -33.10
CA GLN A 471 -5.47 -20.12 -33.12
C GLN A 471 -5.17 -18.79 -33.79
N CYS A 472 -4.31 -18.00 -33.15
CA CYS A 472 -3.69 -16.82 -33.73
C CYS A 472 -2.29 -16.72 -33.15
N LYS A 473 -1.27 -16.86 -34.00
CA LYS A 473 0.12 -16.74 -33.58
C LYS A 473 1.04 -16.23 -34.68
N PHE A 474 2.15 -15.64 -34.26
CA PHE A 474 3.33 -15.48 -35.08
C PHE A 474 4.27 -16.66 -34.82
N VAL A 475 4.58 -17.43 -35.85
CA VAL A 475 5.65 -18.42 -35.81
C VAL A 475 6.95 -17.67 -36.01
N ILE A 476 7.87 -17.79 -35.03
CA ILE A 476 9.19 -17.17 -35.06
C ILE A 476 10.21 -18.27 -34.79
N ALA A 477 10.74 -18.84 -35.87
CA ALA A 477 11.45 -20.12 -35.82
C ALA A 477 12.65 -20.13 -36.76
N ASP A 478 13.46 -21.18 -36.64
CA ASP A 478 14.56 -21.48 -37.55
C ASP A 478 15.69 -20.43 -37.58
N PHE A 479 15.81 -19.60 -36.54
CA PHE A 479 16.85 -18.57 -36.44
C PHE A 479 18.22 -19.16 -36.11
N PRO A 480 19.32 -18.62 -36.66
CA PRO A 480 20.67 -19.07 -36.32
C PRO A 480 21.07 -18.65 -34.91
N GLU A 481 22.11 -19.28 -34.36
CA GLU A 481 22.66 -18.99 -33.03
C GLU A 481 23.03 -17.52 -32.80
N THR A 482 23.53 -16.84 -33.83
CA THR A 482 23.87 -15.41 -33.76
C THR A 482 22.65 -14.49 -33.67
N ALA A 483 21.44 -15.02 -33.84
CA ALA A 483 20.19 -14.26 -33.85
C ALA A 483 19.13 -14.89 -32.94
N GLN A 484 19.53 -15.30 -31.74
CA GLN A 484 18.67 -15.96 -30.76
C GLN A 484 17.68 -15.03 -30.01
N THR A 485 17.68 -13.73 -30.30
CA THR A 485 16.77 -12.76 -29.68
C THR A 485 15.99 -11.96 -30.73
N TYR A 486 14.82 -11.49 -30.33
CA TYR A 486 14.07 -10.48 -31.07
C TYR A 486 13.42 -9.49 -30.10
N ASP A 487 13.16 -8.28 -30.59
CA ASP A 487 12.55 -7.19 -29.83
C ASP A 487 11.12 -6.95 -30.32
N LEU A 488 10.13 -7.01 -29.43
CA LEU A 488 8.72 -6.70 -29.73
C LEU A 488 8.36 -5.31 -29.23
N TYR A 489 7.69 -4.51 -30.07
CA TYR A 489 7.26 -3.16 -29.71
C TYR A 489 5.74 -3.08 -29.58
N TRP A 490 5.01 -3.47 -30.64
CA TRP A 490 3.55 -3.48 -30.66
C TRP A 490 2.99 -4.42 -31.71
N ILE A 491 1.72 -4.79 -31.55
CA ILE A 491 0.92 -5.54 -32.54
C ILE A 491 -0.43 -4.84 -32.68
N ARG A 492 -0.79 -4.43 -33.89
CA ARG A 492 -1.99 -3.61 -34.13
C ARG A 492 -2.66 -3.97 -35.44
N SER A 493 -3.97 -3.76 -35.51
CA SER A 493 -4.74 -3.88 -36.73
C SER A 493 -5.16 -2.51 -37.28
N PHE A 494 -5.20 -2.38 -38.60
CA PHE A 494 -5.47 -1.14 -39.32
C PHE A 494 -6.47 -1.40 -40.44
N LYS A 495 -7.30 -0.40 -40.72
CA LYS A 495 -8.31 -0.44 -41.79
C LYS A 495 -7.66 -0.37 -43.15
N SER A 496 -6.60 0.43 -43.29
CA SER A 496 -5.86 0.60 -44.54
C SER A 496 -4.35 0.66 -44.36
N ILE A 497 -3.61 0.55 -45.46
CA ILE A 497 -2.15 0.70 -45.46
C ILE A 497 -1.74 2.15 -45.16
N GLU A 498 -2.55 3.12 -45.58
CA GLU A 498 -2.36 4.54 -45.28
C GLU A 498 -2.53 4.83 -43.80
N GLU A 499 -3.50 4.20 -43.13
CA GLU A 499 -3.67 4.33 -41.67
C GLU A 499 -2.47 3.73 -40.91
N LEU A 500 -1.99 2.56 -41.34
CA LEU A 500 -0.76 1.97 -40.80
C LEU A 500 0.44 2.91 -40.99
N GLN A 501 0.61 3.49 -42.19
CA GLN A 501 1.70 4.43 -42.48
C GLN A 501 1.60 5.68 -41.61
N ALA A 502 0.43 6.31 -41.54
CA ALA A 502 0.19 7.50 -40.72
C ALA A 502 0.46 7.24 -39.24
N PHE A 503 0.07 6.06 -38.73
CA PHE A 503 0.40 5.66 -37.37
C PHE A 503 1.91 5.57 -37.15
N VAL A 504 2.64 4.87 -38.03
CA VAL A 504 4.10 4.73 -37.91
C VAL A 504 4.82 6.07 -38.03
N ASP A 505 4.35 6.97 -38.90
CA ASP A 505 4.89 8.33 -39.03
C ASP A 505 4.67 9.14 -37.75
N SER A 506 3.51 8.99 -37.11
CA SER A 506 3.22 9.67 -35.84
C SER A 506 4.14 9.23 -34.70
N GLU A 507 4.59 7.97 -34.69
CA GLU A 507 5.56 7.49 -33.70
C GLU A 507 6.95 8.15 -33.85
N ASN A 508 7.31 8.53 -35.07
CA ASN A 508 8.61 9.15 -35.35
C ASN A 508 8.62 10.64 -35.01
N ASN A 509 7.47 11.32 -35.13
CA ASN A 509 7.31 12.75 -34.87
C ASN A 509 7.15 13.11 -33.37
N THR A 510 6.92 12.13 -32.50
CA THR A 510 6.88 12.34 -31.04
C THR A 510 8.27 12.41 -30.38
N ASN A 511 9.36 12.33 -31.16
CA ASN A 511 10.74 12.41 -30.69
C ASN A 511 11.46 13.73 -31.06
N GLU A 512 10.74 14.75 -31.53
CA GLU A 512 11.26 16.12 -31.78
C GLU A 512 10.75 17.15 -30.75
#